data_AF-A0A559RBC5-F1
#
_entry.id   AF-A0A559RBC5-F1
#
_cell.length_a   1.000
_cell.length_b   1.000
_cell.length_c   1.000
_cell.angle_alpha   90.00
_cell.angle_beta   90.00
_cell.angle_gamma   90.00
#
_symmetry.space_group_name_H-M   'P 1'
#
loop_
_entity.id
_entity.type
_entity.pdbx_description
1 polymer ?
#
loop_
_entity_poly.entity_id
_entity_poly.type
_entity_poly.pdbx_seq_one_letter_code
_entity_poly.pdbx_strand_id
1 'polypeptide(L)'
;MDWIYSLSDPLWETILGSLILFVVIIILTRIIGLRSFAKFTAYDFAFTIAIGSIISSTLTSSTSITHGSVAIAGLLFLTYIFSTLQKKFPSINTLISNKPLLLMKGQTILHDNLKHARIEKSQLIAKLREANVLDFKQVEAVVLESTGDISVLHKSSESDDTNLSATLLEDVRESP
;
A
#
# COMPACT_ATOMS: atom_id res chain seq x y z
N MET A 1 14.45 13.05 34.54
CA MET A 1 13.53 13.30 33.40
C MET A 1 14.00 12.39 32.27
N ASP A 2 13.99 11.09 32.54
CA ASP A 2 14.74 10.14 31.71
C ASP A 2 13.93 9.77 30.45
N TRP A 3 12.66 10.19 30.41
CA TRP A 3 11.82 10.15 29.22
C TRP A 3 12.13 11.27 28.22
N ILE A 4 12.78 12.36 28.64
CA ILE A 4 13.13 13.49 27.75
C ILE A 4 14.56 13.35 27.24
N TYR A 5 15.52 13.11 28.14
CA TYR A 5 16.94 13.08 27.79
C TYR A 5 17.75 12.28 28.80
N SER A 6 18.57 11.34 28.34
CA SER A 6 19.66 10.78 29.11
C SER A 6 21.00 11.35 28.64
N LEU A 7 21.87 11.70 29.58
CA LEU A 7 23.25 12.15 29.30
C LEU A 7 24.10 11.08 28.59
N SER A 8 23.66 9.82 28.62
CA SER A 8 24.30 8.69 27.95
C SER A 8 23.83 8.48 26.50
N ASP A 9 22.84 9.24 26.03
CA ASP A 9 22.27 9.04 24.70
C ASP A 9 23.25 9.54 23.62
N PRO A 10 23.66 8.69 22.66
CA PRO A 10 24.62 9.07 21.62
C PRO A 10 23.94 9.88 20.51
N LEU A 11 23.36 11.04 20.84
CA LEU A 11 22.56 11.86 19.93
C LEU A 11 23.29 12.20 18.62
N TRP A 12 24.59 12.45 18.70
CA TRP A 12 25.41 12.77 17.52
C TRP A 12 25.54 11.58 16.57
N GLU A 13 25.76 10.38 17.12
CA GLU A 13 25.83 9.14 16.33
C GLU A 13 24.48 8.84 15.68
N THR A 14 23.38 9.08 16.40
CA THR A 14 22.03 8.92 15.88
C THR A 14 21.74 9.87 14.72
N ILE A 15 22.11 11.16 14.84
CA ILE A 15 21.95 12.15 13.77
C ILE A 15 22.77 11.76 12.54
N LEU A 16 24.04 11.41 12.73
CA LEU A 16 24.93 11.03 11.63
C LEU A 16 24.48 9.73 10.96
N GLY A 17 24.11 8.73 11.75
CA GLY A 17 23.56 7.46 11.26
C GLY A 17 22.26 7.66 10.49
N SER A 18 21.37 8.54 10.96
CA SER A 18 20.13 8.90 10.27
C SER A 18 20.40 9.52 8.91
N LEU A 19 21.38 10.44 8.84
CA LEU A 19 21.80 11.06 7.58
C LEU A 19 22.37 10.02 6.60
N ILE A 20 23.22 9.11 7.09
CA ILE A 20 23.79 8.03 6.26
C ILE A 20 22.69 7.11 5.73
N LEU A 21 21.79 6.63 6.60
CA LEU A 21 20.68 5.76 6.17
C LEU A 21 19.75 6.46 5.20
N PHE A 22 19.47 7.75 5.40
CA PHE A 22 18.68 8.53 4.45
C PHE A 22 19.31 8.55 3.05
N VAL A 23 20.62 8.80 2.97
CA VAL A 23 21.36 8.75 1.69
C VAL A 23 21.34 7.35 1.09
N VAL A 24 21.56 6.31 1.90
CA VAL A 24 21.50 4.90 1.46
C VAL A 24 20.13 4.58 0.86
N ILE A 25 19.03 4.94 1.54
CA ILE A 25 17.67 4.68 1.06
C ILE A 25 17.42 5.42 -0.25
N ILE A 26 17.84 6.68 -0.39
CA ILE A 26 17.72 7.42 -1.67
C ILE A 26 18.44 6.69 -2.79
N ILE A 27 19.68 6.26 -2.57
CA ILE A 27 20.48 5.55 -3.58
C ILE A 27 19.80 4.23 -3.96
N LEU A 28 19.42 3.42 -2.98
CA LEU A 28 18.76 2.14 -3.21
C LEU A 28 17.42 2.31 -3.94
N THR A 29 16.61 3.30 -3.54
CA THR A 29 15.34 3.62 -4.20
C THR A 29 15.56 4.07 -5.64
N ARG A 30 16.62 4.83 -5.92
CA ARG A 30 16.94 5.28 -7.28
C ARG A 30 17.40 4.13 -8.18
N ILE A 31 18.11 3.14 -7.64
CA ILE A 31 18.55 1.95 -8.38
C ILE A 31 17.37 1.03 -8.67
N ILE A 32 16.52 0.79 -7.67
CA ILE A 32 15.44 -0.22 -7.74
C ILE A 32 14.15 0.36 -8.35
N GLY A 33 13.92 1.68 -8.20
CA GLY A 33 12.77 2.41 -8.71
C GLY A 33 11.68 2.67 -7.65
N LEU A 34 10.71 3.51 -8.01
CA LEU A 34 9.63 3.95 -7.09
C LEU A 34 8.69 2.83 -6.62
N ARG A 35 8.65 1.69 -7.32
CA ARG A 35 7.76 0.58 -6.98
C ARG A 35 8.05 -0.02 -5.61
N SER A 36 9.30 0.05 -5.12
CA SER A 36 9.68 -0.57 -3.84
C SER A 36 8.94 -0.03 -2.62
N PHE A 37 8.41 1.18 -2.70
CA PHE A 37 7.64 1.81 -1.62
C PHE A 37 6.18 2.08 -2.00
N ALA A 38 5.79 1.72 -3.22
CA ALA A 38 4.42 1.87 -3.68
C ALA A 38 3.56 0.74 -3.11
N LYS A 39 2.43 1.10 -2.49
CA LYS A 39 1.48 0.13 -1.95
C LYS A 39 0.57 -0.34 -3.09
N PHE A 40 0.95 -1.39 -3.79
CA PHE A 40 0.09 -2.03 -4.78
C PHE A 40 -0.61 -3.27 -4.21
N THR A 41 -0.07 -3.83 -3.13
CA THR A 41 -0.61 -5.02 -2.46
C THR A 41 -0.39 -4.95 -0.94
N ALA A 42 -1.08 -5.81 -0.20
CA ALA A 42 -0.89 -5.93 1.24
C ALA A 42 0.55 -6.32 1.65
N TYR A 43 1.27 -7.11 0.84
CA TYR A 43 2.64 -7.49 1.16
C TYR A 43 3.65 -6.35 0.92
N ASP A 44 3.42 -5.48 -0.08
CA ASP A 44 4.24 -4.27 -0.28
C ASP A 44 4.16 -3.36 0.95
N PHE A 45 2.96 -3.25 1.54
CA PHE A 45 2.76 -2.53 2.79
C PHE A 45 3.50 -3.18 3.97
N ALA A 46 3.41 -4.51 4.12
CA ALA A 46 4.12 -5.24 5.18
C ALA A 46 5.66 -5.07 5.06
N PHE A 47 6.20 -5.11 3.85
CA PHE A 47 7.64 -4.88 3.63
C PHE A 47 8.06 -3.45 3.95
N THR A 48 7.22 -2.46 3.62
CA THR A 48 7.48 -1.06 3.98
C THR A 48 7.59 -0.90 5.51
N ILE A 49 6.72 -1.58 6.28
CA ILE A 49 6.79 -1.59 7.75
C ILE A 49 8.09 -2.27 8.23
N ALA A 50 8.44 -3.42 7.65
CA ALA A 50 9.67 -4.14 8.01
C ALA A 50 10.93 -3.28 7.76
N ILE A 51 11.00 -2.54 6.65
CA ILE A 51 12.08 -1.59 6.37
C ILE A 51 12.15 -0.51 7.46
N GLY A 52 11.00 0.08 7.81
CA GLY A 52 10.92 1.07 8.89
C GLY A 52 11.43 0.54 10.24
N SER A 53 11.08 -0.72 10.57
CA SER A 53 11.59 -1.40 11.76
C SER A 53 13.12 -1.59 11.70
N ILE A 54 13.66 -1.99 10.55
CA ILE A 54 15.12 -2.16 10.38
C ILE A 54 15.84 -0.84 10.57
N ILE A 55 15.33 0.26 10.00
CA ILE A 55 15.88 1.61 10.18
C ILE A 55 15.90 1.98 11.66
N SER A 56 14.77 1.80 12.35
CA SER A 56 14.66 2.08 13.78
C SER A 56 15.66 1.27 14.60
N SER A 57 15.72 -0.05 14.40
CA SER A 57 16.68 -0.92 15.09
C SER A 57 18.14 -0.57 14.77
N THR A 58 18.44 -0.14 13.55
CA THR A 58 19.80 0.27 13.16
C THR A 58 20.23 1.56 13.86
N LEU A 59 19.29 2.47 14.15
CA LEU A 59 19.59 3.75 14.80
C LEU A 59 19.55 3.67 16.33
N THR A 60 18.80 2.73 16.90
CA THR A 60 18.52 2.68 18.34
C THR A 60 19.19 1.51 19.06
N SER A 61 19.55 0.44 18.33
CA SER A 61 20.21 -0.74 18.88
C SER A 61 21.69 -0.74 18.54
N SER A 62 22.48 -1.63 19.16
CA SER A 62 23.90 -1.85 18.87
C SER A 62 24.18 -2.49 17.49
N THR A 63 23.25 -2.35 16.54
CA THR A 63 23.39 -2.87 15.18
C THR A 63 24.22 -1.90 14.35
N SER A 64 25.22 -2.39 13.62
CA SER A 64 26.02 -1.51 12.76
C SER A 64 25.20 -0.96 11.59
N ILE A 65 25.49 0.28 11.20
CA ILE A 65 24.88 0.91 10.01
C ILE A 65 25.10 0.05 8.76
N THR A 66 26.25 -0.63 8.66
CA THR A 66 26.56 -1.55 7.56
C THR A 66 25.60 -2.74 7.53
N HIS A 67 25.34 -3.37 8.68
CA HIS A 67 24.40 -4.49 8.78
C HIS A 67 22.97 -4.05 8.45
N GLY A 68 22.53 -2.92 9.01
CA GLY A 68 21.24 -2.31 8.70
C GLY A 68 21.08 -1.98 7.21
N SER A 69 22.11 -1.41 6.60
CA SER A 69 22.11 -1.08 5.16
C SER A 69 22.02 -2.33 4.29
N VAL A 70 22.74 -3.40 4.64
CA VAL A 70 22.66 -4.70 3.93
C VAL A 70 21.29 -5.34 4.10
N ALA A 71 20.70 -5.28 5.29
CA ALA A 71 19.35 -5.80 5.55
C ALA A 71 18.29 -5.05 4.73
N ILE A 72 18.34 -3.71 4.71
CA ILE A 72 17.45 -2.87 3.90
C ILE A 72 17.64 -3.18 2.40
N ALA A 73 18.90 -3.22 1.94
CA ALA A 73 19.19 -3.54 0.54
C ALA A 73 18.70 -4.93 0.14
N GLY A 74 18.88 -5.94 1.00
CA GLY A 74 18.38 -7.29 0.78
C GLY A 74 16.86 -7.34 0.69
N LEU A 75 16.16 -6.64 1.59
CA LEU A 75 14.71 -6.60 1.57
C LEU A 75 14.17 -5.88 0.33
N LEU A 76 14.76 -4.74 -0.05
CA LEU A 76 14.42 -4.03 -1.29
C LEU A 76 14.75 -4.85 -2.55
N PHE A 77 15.82 -5.63 -2.51
CA PHE A 77 16.16 -6.53 -3.61
C PHE A 77 15.16 -7.68 -3.75
N LEU A 78 14.67 -8.22 -2.63
CA LEU A 78 13.60 -9.21 -2.62
C LEU A 78 12.29 -8.62 -3.18
N THR A 79 11.91 -7.40 -2.77
CA THR A 79 10.71 -6.75 -3.32
C THR A 79 10.84 -6.53 -4.83
N TYR A 80 12.03 -6.15 -5.32
CA TYR A 80 12.32 -6.03 -6.75
C TYR A 80 12.17 -7.36 -7.51
N ILE A 81 12.77 -8.43 -7.01
CA ILE A 81 12.66 -9.77 -7.61
C ILE A 81 11.18 -10.18 -7.67
N PHE A 82 10.47 -10.03 -6.56
CA PHE A 82 9.09 -10.47 -6.44
C PHE A 82 8.16 -9.66 -7.37
N SER A 83 8.37 -8.35 -7.43
CA SER A 83 7.74 -7.43 -8.38
C SER A 83 7.93 -7.89 -9.84
N THR A 84 9.16 -8.28 -10.19
CA THR A 84 9.53 -8.71 -11.54
C THR A 84 8.93 -10.07 -11.88
N LEU A 85 8.93 -11.01 -10.92
CA LEU A 85 8.33 -12.33 -11.06
C LEU A 85 6.82 -12.25 -11.28
N GLN A 86 6.10 -11.41 -10.53
CA GLN A 86 4.67 -11.22 -10.73
C GLN A 86 4.33 -10.67 -12.12
N LYS A 87 5.15 -9.75 -12.63
CA LYS A 87 4.99 -9.22 -13.99
C LYS A 87 5.20 -10.31 -15.05
N LYS A 88 6.17 -11.20 -14.83
CA LYS A 88 6.52 -12.27 -15.78
C LYS A 88 5.56 -13.48 -15.70
N PHE A 89 5.03 -13.76 -14.51
CA PHE A 89 4.21 -14.93 -14.22
C PHE A 89 2.90 -14.51 -13.50
N PRO A 90 1.81 -14.29 -14.25
CA PRO A 90 0.53 -13.89 -13.68
C PRO A 90 -0.02 -14.85 -12.61
N SER A 91 0.33 -16.14 -12.68
CA SER A 91 -0.05 -17.15 -11.68
C SER A 91 0.54 -16.88 -10.29
N ILE A 92 1.73 -16.25 -10.21
CA ILE A 92 2.33 -15.84 -8.93
C ILE A 92 1.52 -14.71 -8.31
N ASN A 93 1.07 -13.76 -9.15
CA ASN A 93 0.21 -12.67 -8.69
C ASN A 93 -1.10 -13.22 -8.12
N THR A 94 -1.74 -14.18 -8.78
CA THR A 94 -2.99 -14.78 -8.26
C THR A 94 -2.83 -15.63 -7.01
N LEU A 95 -1.62 -16.16 -6.75
CA LEU A 95 -1.35 -16.97 -5.56
C LEU A 95 -1.08 -16.11 -4.33
N ILE A 96 -0.48 -14.93 -4.52
CA ILE A 96 0.10 -14.14 -3.42
C ILE A 96 -0.64 -12.81 -3.22
N SER A 97 -1.22 -12.25 -4.29
CA SER A 97 -2.06 -11.06 -4.22
C SER A 97 -3.53 -11.43 -4.38
N ASN A 98 -4.37 -10.79 -3.58
CA ASN A 98 -5.81 -10.87 -3.79
C ASN A 98 -6.17 -10.04 -5.01
N LYS A 99 -7.02 -10.55 -5.90
CA LYS A 99 -7.60 -9.72 -6.96
C LYS A 99 -8.55 -8.67 -6.34
N PRO A 100 -8.65 -7.46 -6.93
CA PRO A 100 -9.63 -6.49 -6.50
C PRO A 100 -11.06 -7.07 -6.56
N LEU A 101 -11.92 -6.65 -5.64
CA LEU A 101 -13.30 -7.15 -5.52
C LEU A 101 -14.29 -5.99 -5.57
N LEU A 102 -15.29 -6.08 -6.43
CA LEU A 102 -16.36 -5.08 -6.53
C LEU A 102 -17.23 -5.13 -5.27
N LEU A 103 -17.38 -4.01 -4.58
CA LEU A 103 -18.24 -3.89 -3.38
C LEU A 103 -19.60 -3.25 -3.69
N MET A 104 -19.65 -2.39 -4.71
CA MET A 104 -20.85 -1.66 -5.12
C MET A 104 -20.78 -1.37 -6.61
N LYS A 105 -21.91 -1.56 -7.32
CA LYS A 105 -22.07 -1.26 -8.75
C LYS A 105 -23.20 -0.24 -8.88
N GLY A 106 -22.86 0.97 -9.31
CA GLY A 106 -23.78 2.10 -9.28
C GLY A 106 -24.32 2.34 -7.87
N GLN A 107 -25.65 2.33 -7.73
CA GLN A 107 -26.35 2.48 -6.45
C GLN A 107 -26.51 1.16 -5.67
N THR A 108 -26.14 0.01 -6.26
CA THR A 108 -26.41 -1.31 -5.71
C THR A 108 -25.21 -1.83 -4.93
N ILE A 109 -25.39 -2.02 -3.62
CA ILE A 109 -24.39 -2.64 -2.75
C ILE A 109 -24.40 -4.16 -2.94
N LEU A 110 -23.23 -4.74 -3.16
CA LEU A 110 -23.05 -6.19 -3.35
C LEU A 110 -22.79 -6.85 -1.98
N HIS A 111 -23.88 -7.22 -1.30
CA HIS A 111 -23.81 -7.74 0.08
C HIS A 111 -23.02 -9.04 0.22
N ASP A 112 -23.06 -9.94 -0.77
CA ASP A 112 -22.28 -11.18 -0.74
C ASP A 112 -20.77 -10.90 -0.81
N ASN A 113 -20.36 -9.90 -1.59
CA ASN A 113 -18.97 -9.49 -1.73
C ASN A 113 -18.47 -8.81 -0.45
N LEU A 114 -19.30 -7.95 0.16
CA LEU A 114 -19.01 -7.39 1.49
C LEU A 114 -18.80 -8.49 2.54
N LYS A 115 -19.69 -9.49 2.57
CA LYS A 115 -19.59 -10.63 3.49
C LYS A 115 -18.32 -11.44 3.25
N HIS A 116 -17.99 -11.76 2.00
CA HIS A 116 -16.77 -12.48 1.64
C HIS A 116 -15.50 -11.72 2.06
N ALA A 117 -15.48 -10.41 1.79
CA ALA A 117 -14.38 -9.52 2.15
C ALA A 117 -14.34 -9.15 3.64
N ARG A 118 -15.32 -9.59 4.44
CA ARG A 118 -15.48 -9.24 5.86
C ARG A 118 -15.54 -7.72 6.09
N ILE A 119 -16.14 -7.00 5.16
CA ILE A 119 -16.38 -5.55 5.26
C ILE A 119 -17.81 -5.31 5.70
N GLU A 120 -17.99 -4.58 6.78
CA GLU A 120 -19.32 -4.15 7.19
C GLU A 120 -19.84 -3.05 6.28
N LYS A 121 -21.16 -2.99 6.09
CA LYS A 121 -21.81 -1.88 5.36
C LYS A 121 -21.41 -0.53 5.94
N SER A 122 -21.30 -0.42 7.27
CA SER A 122 -20.89 0.81 7.98
C SER A 122 -19.53 1.33 7.49
N GLN A 123 -18.57 0.43 7.24
CA GLN A 123 -17.23 0.74 6.72
C GLN A 123 -17.28 1.18 5.26
N LEU A 124 -18.08 0.52 4.42
CA LEU A 124 -18.32 0.95 3.04
C LEU A 124 -18.88 2.38 3.00
N ILE A 125 -19.90 2.67 3.83
CA ILE A 125 -20.47 4.03 3.90
C ILE A 125 -19.45 5.04 4.41
N ALA A 126 -18.57 4.67 5.35
CA ALA A 126 -17.49 5.56 5.80
C ALA A 126 -16.53 5.91 4.65
N LYS A 127 -16.18 4.95 3.80
CA LYS A 127 -15.33 5.18 2.62
C LYS A 127 -16.01 6.01 1.54
N LEU A 128 -17.31 5.85 1.34
CA LEU A 128 -18.09 6.74 0.48
C LEU A 128 -18.06 8.20 0.98
N ARG A 129 -18.17 8.41 2.31
CA ARG A 129 -18.03 9.76 2.90
C ARG A 129 -16.61 10.31 2.75
N GLU A 130 -15.59 9.50 2.97
CA GLU A 130 -14.18 9.88 2.77
C GLU A 130 -13.93 10.33 1.31
N ALA A 131 -14.62 9.69 0.36
CA ALA A 131 -14.58 10.05 -1.05
C ALA A 131 -15.50 11.23 -1.44
N ASN A 132 -16.16 11.88 -0.49
CA ASN A 132 -17.12 12.99 -0.70
C ASN A 132 -18.37 12.63 -1.51
N VAL A 133 -18.84 11.39 -1.44
CA VAL A 133 -20.13 10.99 -2.04
C VAL A 133 -21.28 11.57 -1.22
N LEU A 134 -22.11 12.39 -1.86
CA LEU A 134 -23.29 13.02 -1.25
C LEU A 134 -24.59 12.25 -1.56
N ASP A 135 -24.65 11.60 -2.72
CA ASP A 135 -25.77 10.77 -3.19
C ASP A 135 -25.20 9.53 -3.89
N PHE A 136 -25.77 8.34 -3.62
CA PHE A 136 -25.36 7.10 -4.27
C PHE A 136 -25.48 7.13 -5.80
N LYS A 137 -26.32 8.02 -6.36
CA LYS A 137 -26.40 8.23 -7.82
C LYS A 137 -25.08 8.68 -8.44
N GLN A 138 -24.21 9.33 -7.65
CA GLN A 138 -22.89 9.80 -8.06
C GLN A 138 -21.87 8.65 -8.16
N VAL A 139 -22.17 7.49 -7.57
CA VAL A 139 -21.26 6.34 -7.54
C VAL A 139 -21.45 5.52 -8.81
N GLU A 140 -20.35 5.18 -9.45
CA GLU A 140 -20.29 4.27 -10.59
C GLU A 140 -19.83 2.87 -10.14
N ALA A 141 -18.77 2.81 -9.36
CA ALA A 141 -18.26 1.56 -8.79
C ALA A 141 -17.53 1.84 -7.47
N VAL A 142 -17.54 0.85 -6.58
CA VAL A 142 -16.68 0.82 -5.40
C VAL A 142 -15.93 -0.48 -5.40
N VAL A 143 -14.60 -0.41 -5.32
CA VAL A 143 -13.71 -1.57 -5.46
C VAL A 143 -12.85 -1.68 -4.20
N LEU A 144 -12.77 -2.89 -3.65
CA LEU A 144 -11.77 -3.27 -2.66
C LEU A 144 -10.50 -3.65 -3.41
N GLU A 145 -9.45 -2.85 -3.27
CA GLU A 145 -8.16 -3.07 -3.94
C GLU A 145 -7.35 -4.19 -3.29
N SER A 146 -6.36 -4.71 -4.01
CA SER A 146 -5.40 -5.71 -3.50
C SER A 146 -4.59 -5.24 -2.28
N THR A 147 -4.51 -3.92 -2.06
CA THR A 147 -3.89 -3.31 -0.87
C THR A 147 -4.77 -3.43 0.37
N GLY A 148 -6.07 -3.66 0.20
CA GLY A 148 -7.09 -3.51 1.24
C GLY A 148 -7.73 -2.12 1.30
N ASP A 149 -7.27 -1.17 0.48
CA ASP A 149 -7.93 0.13 0.32
C ASP A 149 -9.23 0.00 -0.46
N ILE A 150 -10.12 0.98 -0.30
CA ILE A 150 -11.39 1.03 -1.03
C ILE A 150 -11.36 2.24 -1.96
N SER A 151 -11.42 1.97 -3.26
CA SER A 151 -11.52 2.97 -4.32
C SER A 151 -12.98 3.26 -4.62
N VAL A 152 -13.32 4.55 -4.77
CA VAL A 152 -14.67 5.01 -5.14
C VAL A 152 -14.59 5.73 -6.48
N LEU A 153 -15.24 5.16 -7.48
CA LEU A 153 -15.32 5.74 -8.82
C LEU A 153 -16.62 6.53 -8.93
N HIS A 154 -16.47 7.82 -9.21
CA HIS A 154 -17.60 8.73 -9.40
C HIS A 154 -18.02 8.76 -10.87
N LYS A 155 -19.30 9.03 -11.10
CA LYS A 155 -19.78 9.41 -12.41
C LYS A 155 -19.23 10.79 -12.78
N SER A 156 -18.81 10.94 -14.03
CA SER A 156 -18.61 12.26 -14.64
C SER A 156 -19.96 13.00 -14.67
N SER A 157 -19.95 14.33 -14.60
CA SER A 157 -21.18 15.14 -14.53
C SER A 157 -22.17 14.82 -15.67
N GLU A 158 -23.46 15.05 -15.42
CA GLU A 158 -24.62 14.75 -16.28
C GLU A 158 -24.54 15.23 -17.75
N SER A 159 -23.55 16.04 -18.10
CA SER A 159 -23.39 16.65 -19.43
C SER A 159 -22.31 16.03 -20.33
N ASP A 160 -21.45 15.14 -19.81
CA ASP A 160 -20.45 14.46 -20.62
C ASP A 160 -20.70 12.95 -20.59
N ASP A 161 -20.87 12.35 -21.78
CA ASP A 161 -20.92 10.90 -22.08
C ASP A 161 -19.61 10.17 -21.74
N THR A 162 -19.02 10.47 -20.57
CA THR A 162 -17.84 9.80 -20.07
C THR A 162 -18.29 8.46 -19.48
N ASN A 163 -18.57 7.51 -20.36
CA ASN A 163 -18.77 6.12 -19.96
C ASN A 163 -17.51 5.65 -19.24
N LEU A 164 -17.68 5.00 -18.08
CA LEU A 164 -16.58 4.37 -17.38
C LEU A 164 -15.84 3.46 -18.37
N SER A 165 -14.56 3.75 -18.62
CA SER A 165 -13.75 2.91 -19.48
C SER A 165 -13.71 1.50 -18.89
N ALA A 166 -14.11 0.49 -19.67
CA ALA A 166 -14.13 -0.90 -19.22
C ALA A 166 -12.75 -1.36 -18.71
N THR A 167 -11.67 -0.75 -19.20
CA THR A 167 -10.29 -0.97 -18.75
C THR A 167 -10.09 -0.64 -17.26
N LEU A 168 -10.85 0.28 -16.67
CA LEU A 168 -10.71 0.63 -15.25
C LEU A 168 -11.27 -0.44 -14.30
N LEU A 169 -12.13 -1.33 -14.80
CA LEU A 169 -12.64 -2.49 -14.07
C LEU A 169 -12.02 -3.80 -14.58
N GLU A 170 -11.01 -3.72 -15.45
CA GLU A 170 -10.26 -4.88 -15.89
C GLU A 170 -9.60 -5.53 -14.66
N ASP A 171 -9.71 -6.85 -14.54
CA ASP A 171 -9.28 -7.66 -13.38
C ASP A 171 -10.07 -7.51 -12.06
N VAL A 172 -11.07 -6.64 -11.99
CA VAL A 172 -11.96 -6.55 -10.81
C VAL A 172 -12.94 -7.73 -10.82
N ARG A 173 -12.96 -8.49 -9.73
CA ARG A 173 -13.90 -9.60 -9.55
C ARG A 173 -15.28 -9.06 -9.19
N GLU A 174 -16.31 -9.47 -9.92
CA GLU A 174 -17.71 -9.13 -9.59
C GLU A 174 -18.32 -10.06 -8.53
N SER A 175 -17.72 -11.22 -8.26
CA SER A 175 -18.22 -12.20 -7.30
C SER A 175 -17.09 -12.83 -6.46
N PRO A 176 -17.44 -13.44 -5.30
CA PRO A 176 -16.51 -14.09 -4.37
C PRO A 176 -15.71 -15.25 -4.97
#